data_AF-A0A7Y9KKU5-F1
#
_entry.id   AF-A0A7Y9KKU5-F1
#
_cell.length_a   1.000
_cell.length_b   1.000
_cell.length_c   1.000
_cell.angle_alpha   90.00
_cell.angle_beta   90.00
_cell.angle_gamma   90.00
#
_symmetry.space_group_name_H-M   'P 1'
#
loop_
_entity.id
_entity.type
_entity.pdbx_description
1 polymer ?
#
loop_
_entity_poly.entity_id
_entity_poly.type
_entity_poly.pdbx_seq_one_letter_code
_entity_poly.pdbx_strand_id
1 'polypeptide(L)'
;MADIPRQFEIDLPPDLIGGSYADFANVWHTQTVFVMDFVTLAQPPREEVDPETGDRRTVVPARVVSRIRIPPEQVFELAKALTQQLEFWEQETGRRPPPNAPLMEE
;
A
#
# COMPACT_ATOMS: atom_id res chain seq x y z
N MET A 1 11.02 -15.19 -37.13
CA MET A 1 11.90 -14.32 -36.31
C MET A 1 11.90 -14.94 -34.92
N ALA A 2 13.05 -15.34 -34.39
CA ALA A 2 13.11 -15.90 -33.04
C ALA A 2 12.80 -14.81 -32.01
N ASP A 3 11.93 -15.10 -31.05
CA ASP A 3 11.59 -14.20 -29.96
C ASP A 3 12.80 -14.12 -29.01
N ILE A 4 13.46 -12.97 -28.96
CA ILE A 4 14.62 -12.75 -28.09
C ILE A 4 14.08 -12.37 -26.71
N PRO A 5 14.41 -13.11 -25.64
CA PRO A 5 13.92 -12.81 -24.30
C PRO A 5 14.39 -11.42 -23.87
N ARG A 6 13.44 -10.60 -23.40
CA ARG A 6 13.74 -9.26 -22.88
C ARG A 6 14.17 -9.38 -21.42
N GLN A 7 15.38 -8.95 -21.12
CA GLN A 7 15.86 -8.77 -19.77
C GLN A 7 15.69 -7.30 -19.39
N PHE A 8 15.01 -7.05 -18.28
CA PHE A 8 14.92 -5.71 -17.70
C PHE A 8 16.10 -5.50 -16.76
N GLU A 9 16.79 -4.38 -16.92
CA GLU A 9 17.77 -3.89 -15.96
C GLU A 9 17.09 -2.86 -15.07
N ILE A 10 17.05 -3.12 -13.77
CA ILE A 10 16.42 -2.24 -12.78
C ILE A 10 17.51 -1.38 -12.17
N ASP A 11 17.50 -0.09 -12.48
CA ASP A 11 18.33 0.90 -11.80
C ASP A 11 17.62 1.40 -10.55
N LEU A 12 18.32 1.43 -9.42
CA LEU A 12 17.84 1.99 -8.16
C LEU A 12 18.62 3.27 -7.85
N PRO A 13 18.03 4.45 -8.13
CA PRO A 13 18.65 5.74 -7.83
C PRO A 13 19.07 5.84 -6.36
N PRO A 14 20.25 6.43 -6.05
CA PRO A 14 20.77 6.50 -4.69
C PRO A 14 19.83 7.16 -3.68
N ASP A 15 19.05 8.14 -4.13
CA ASP A 15 18.05 8.86 -3.34
C ASP A 15 16.82 8.02 -2.98
N LEU A 16 16.59 6.91 -3.68
CA LEU A 16 15.51 5.97 -3.40
C LEU A 16 15.93 4.78 -2.53
N ILE A 17 17.23 4.58 -2.27
CA ILE A 17 17.76 3.46 -1.47
C ILE A 17 17.12 3.42 -0.07
N GLY A 18 16.94 4.58 0.56
CA GLY A 18 16.38 4.66 1.91
C GLY A 18 14.89 4.33 1.99
N GLY A 19 14.17 4.38 0.86
CA GLY A 19 12.73 4.20 0.80
C GLY A 19 11.94 5.24 1.61
N SER A 20 10.66 4.98 1.80
CA SER A 20 9.79 5.75 2.70
C SER A 20 9.05 4.78 3.60
N TYR A 21 9.05 5.06 4.91
CA TYR A 21 8.29 4.28 5.88
C TYR A 21 6.80 4.63 5.77
N ALA A 22 5.95 3.59 5.73
CA ALA A 22 4.51 3.71 5.72
C ALA A 22 3.89 2.66 6.65
N ASP A 23 2.84 3.06 7.36
CA ASP A 23 2.05 2.20 8.24
C ASP A 23 1.01 1.41 7.44
N PHE A 24 0.41 2.05 6.43
CA PHE A 24 -0.69 1.48 5.64
C PHE A 24 -0.57 1.84 4.16
N ALA A 25 -1.25 1.07 3.31
CA ALA A 25 -1.46 1.39 1.90
C ALA A 25 -2.97 1.47 1.62
N ASN A 26 -3.43 2.59 1.09
CA ASN A 26 -4.77 2.70 0.50
C ASN A 26 -4.66 2.45 -1.01
N VAL A 27 -5.51 1.56 -1.54
CA VAL A 27 -5.52 1.19 -2.96
C VAL A 27 -6.88 1.50 -3.54
N TRP A 28 -6.90 2.37 -4.55
CA TRP A 28 -8.10 2.72 -5.29
C TRP A 28 -7.77 2.83 -6.77
N HIS A 29 -8.77 2.96 -7.63
CA HIS A 29 -8.55 3.05 -9.06
C HIS A 29 -9.45 4.07 -9.73
N THR A 30 -8.98 4.55 -10.87
CA THR A 30 -9.77 5.28 -11.86
C THR A 30 -10.05 4.36 -13.04
N GLN A 31 -10.69 4.88 -14.09
CA GLN A 31 -10.91 4.11 -15.32
C GLN A 31 -9.61 3.67 -16.01
N THR A 32 -8.48 4.33 -15.75
CA THR A 32 -7.24 4.13 -16.53
C THR A 32 -6.03 3.74 -15.69
N VAL A 33 -6.07 3.92 -14.37
CA VAL A 33 -4.92 3.63 -13.48
C VAL A 33 -5.38 3.16 -12.10
N PHE A 34 -4.62 2.27 -11.50
CA PHE A 34 -4.63 2.02 -10.07
C PHE A 34 -3.72 3.03 -9.36
N VAL A 35 -4.14 3.45 -8.19
CA VAL A 35 -3.42 4.39 -7.33
C VAL A 35 -3.22 3.71 -5.97
N MET A 36 -1.98 3.69 -5.53
CA MET A 36 -1.59 3.18 -4.21
C MET A 36 -0.97 4.32 -3.41
N ASP A 37 -1.64 4.69 -2.32
CA ASP A 37 -1.20 5.70 -1.37
C ASP A 37 -0.61 5.03 -0.14
N PHE A 38 0.70 5.18 0.03
CA PHE A 38 1.41 4.74 1.23
C PHE A 38 1.34 5.87 2.26
N VAL A 39 0.83 5.55 3.45
CA VAL A 39 0.43 6.53 4.46
C VAL A 39 1.11 6.20 5.78
N THR A 40 1.55 7.23 6.50
CA THR A 40 2.04 7.10 7.89
C THR A 40 1.21 7.94 8.86
N LEU A 41 1.16 7.52 10.12
CA LEU A 41 0.57 8.30 11.20
C LEU A 41 1.34 9.60 11.40
N ALA A 42 0.66 10.72 11.27
CA ALA A 42 1.26 12.05 11.42
C ALA A 42 1.25 12.52 12.88
N GLN A 43 0.23 12.13 13.64
CA GLN A 43 0.01 12.53 15.03
C GLN A 43 -0.73 11.43 15.80
N PRO A 44 -0.65 11.41 17.14
CA PRO A 44 -1.45 10.49 17.95
C PRO A 44 -2.96 10.65 17.68
N PRO A 45 -3.74 9.56 17.80
CA PRO A 45 -5.20 9.64 17.73
C PRO A 45 -5.77 10.61 18.76
N ARG A 46 -6.81 11.34 18.37
CA ARG A 46 -7.50 12.28 19.26
C ARG A 46 -9.02 12.14 19.11
N GLU A 47 -9.72 12.30 20.22
CA GLU A 47 -11.18 12.39 20.20
C GLU A 47 -11.61 13.77 19.69
N GLU A 48 -12.58 13.78 18.79
CA GLU A 48 -13.20 14.99 18.26
C GLU A 48 -14.71 14.85 18.36
N VAL A 49 -15.40 15.95 18.69
CA VAL A 49 -16.85 16.01 18.72
C VAL A 49 -17.29 16.76 17.48
N ASP A 50 -18.18 16.15 16.69
CA ASP A 50 -18.77 16.80 15.53
C ASP A 50 -19.58 18.03 16.00
N PRO A 51 -19.28 19.24 15.50
CA PRO A 51 -19.94 20.46 15.95
C PRO A 51 -21.41 20.57 15.48
N GLU A 52 -21.81 19.82 14.44
CA GLU A 52 -23.17 19.84 13.88
C GLU A 52 -24.04 18.74 14.48
N THR A 53 -23.49 17.54 14.66
CA THR A 53 -24.26 16.37 15.16
C THR A 53 -24.06 16.08 16.65
N GLY A 54 -22.96 16.57 17.25
CA GLY A 54 -22.57 16.26 18.63
C GLY A 54 -21.96 14.86 18.81
N ASP A 55 -21.75 14.12 17.73
CA ASP A 55 -21.20 12.76 17.79
C ASP A 55 -19.71 12.76 18.12
N ARG A 56 -19.27 11.77 18.90
CA ARG A 56 -17.85 11.57 19.21
C ARG A 56 -17.22 10.67 18.16
N ARG A 57 -16.09 11.10 17.60
CA ARG A 57 -15.26 10.29 16.70
C ARG A 57 -13.80 10.32 17.11
N THR A 58 -13.10 9.22 16.86
CA THR A 58 -11.64 9.19 16.96
C THR A 58 -11.05 9.60 15.62
N VAL A 59 -10.29 10.69 15.61
CA VAL A 59 -9.54 11.14 14.44
C VAL A 59 -8.12 10.61 14.54
N VAL A 60 -7.65 9.95 13.48
CA VAL A 60 -6.30 9.43 13.36
C VAL A 60 -5.60 10.21 12.23
N PRO A 61 -4.83 11.27 12.54
CA PRO A 61 -4.20 12.08 11.50
C PRO A 61 -3.12 11.28 10.78
N ALA A 62 -3.24 11.20 9.46
CA ALA A 62 -2.35 10.42 8.62
C ALA A 62 -1.84 11.27 7.44
N ARG A 63 -0.66 10.94 6.91
CA ARG A 63 -0.02 11.65 5.80
C ARG A 63 0.47 10.68 4.74
N VAL A 64 0.18 10.98 3.47
CA VAL A 64 0.77 10.26 2.33
C VAL A 64 2.26 10.56 2.25
N VAL A 65 3.08 9.50 2.28
CA VAL A 65 4.54 9.56 2.10
C VAL A 65 4.94 9.21 0.67
N SER A 66 4.15 8.38 -0.01
CA SER A 66 4.38 8.02 -1.41
C SER A 66 3.06 7.67 -2.10
N ARG A 67 2.91 8.09 -3.36
CA ARG A 67 1.79 7.74 -4.23
C ARG A 67 2.34 7.10 -5.50
N ILE A 68 1.95 5.86 -5.77
CA ILE A 68 2.32 5.13 -6.98
C ILE A 68 1.09 4.97 -7.87
N ARG A 69 1.26 5.16 -9.18
CA ARG A 69 0.20 4.97 -10.19
C ARG A 69 0.64 3.92 -11.20
N ILE A 70 -0.19 2.90 -11.41
CA ILE A 70 0.15 1.77 -12.28
C ILE A 70 -1.03 1.46 -13.23
N PRO A 71 -0.77 1.20 -14.52
CA PRO A 71 -1.78 0.73 -15.45
C PRO A 71 -2.38 -0.62 -15.02
N PRO A 72 -3.68 -0.87 -15.25
CA PRO A 72 -4.35 -2.11 -14.83
C PRO A 72 -3.63 -3.39 -15.28
N GLU A 73 -3.01 -3.39 -16.47
CA GLU A 73 -2.34 -4.56 -17.04
C GLU A 73 -1.16 -5.03 -16.19
N GLN A 74 -0.53 -4.12 -15.45
CA GLN A 74 0.63 -4.41 -14.61
C GLN A 74 0.27 -4.72 -13.15
N VAL A 75 -0.97 -4.41 -12.73
CA VAL A 75 -1.41 -4.59 -11.35
C VAL A 75 -1.60 -6.07 -11.01
N PHE A 76 -2.02 -6.89 -11.99
CA PHE A 76 -2.18 -8.33 -11.78
C PHE A 76 -0.88 -9.01 -11.38
N GLU A 77 0.24 -8.70 -12.05
CA GLU A 77 1.54 -9.29 -11.71
C GLU A 77 2.05 -8.77 -10.36
N LEU A 78 1.79 -7.50 -10.03
CA LEU A 78 2.08 -6.97 -8.70
C LEU A 78 1.29 -7.71 -7.61
N ALA A 79 -0.01 -7.92 -7.79
CA ALA A 79 -0.84 -8.63 -6.83
C ALA A 79 -0.34 -10.06 -6.59
N LYS A 80 -0.02 -10.79 -7.68
CA LYS A 80 0.57 -12.14 -7.59
C LYS A 80 1.89 -12.14 -6.82
N ALA A 81 2.79 -11.20 -7.13
CA ALA A 81 4.06 -11.08 -6.44
C ALA A 81 3.86 -10.81 -4.94
N LEU A 82 2.93 -9.92 -4.58
CA LEU A 82 2.60 -9.64 -3.18
C LEU A 82 2.07 -10.89 -2.45
N THR A 83 1.14 -11.63 -3.06
CA THR A 83 0.64 -12.89 -2.49
C THR A 83 1.76 -13.90 -2.29
N GLN A 84 2.62 -14.08 -3.29
CA GLN A 84 3.75 -15.01 -3.20
C GLN A 84 4.74 -14.61 -2.09
N GLN A 85 5.07 -13.32 -1.97
CA GLN A 85 5.96 -12.85 -0.90
C GLN A 85 5.34 -13.03 0.48
N LEU A 86 4.02 -12.84 0.62
CA LEU A 86 3.32 -13.12 1.87
C LEU A 86 3.42 -14.60 2.23
N GLU A 87 3.18 -15.51 1.30
CA GLU A 87 3.31 -16.95 1.53
C GLU A 87 4.71 -17.34 1.99
N PHE A 88 5.76 -16.78 1.37
CA PHE A 88 7.14 -17.02 1.80
C PHE A 88 7.40 -16.50 3.21
N TRP A 89 6.94 -15.28 3.53
CA TRP A 89 7.10 -14.70 4.86
C TRP A 89 6.36 -15.51 5.94
N GLU A 90 5.16 -16.03 5.65
CA GLU A 90 4.42 -16.89 6.57
C GLU A 90 5.16 -18.20 6.85
N GLN A 91 5.77 -18.80 5.82
CA GLN A 91 6.57 -20.03 5.96
C GLN A 91 7.82 -19.78 6.80
N GLU A 92 8.50 -18.64 6.60
CA GLU A 92 9.72 -18.28 7.34
C GLU A 92 9.44 -17.92 8.80
N THR A 93 8.38 -17.16 9.06
CA THR A 93 8.10 -16.63 10.40
C THR A 93 7.15 -17.49 11.23
N GLY A 94 6.41 -18.41 10.60
CA GLY A 94 5.35 -19.19 11.22
C GLY A 94 4.15 -18.36 11.68
N ARG A 95 4.07 -17.07 11.32
CA ARG A 95 2.97 -16.17 11.66
C ARG A 95 1.98 -16.16 10.51
N ARG A 96 0.68 -16.30 10.80
CA ARG A 96 -0.40 -16.01 9.84
C ARG A 96 -1.10 -14.71 10.24
N PRO A 97 -1.51 -13.88 9.27
CA PRO A 97 -2.35 -12.74 9.56
C PRO A 97 -3.68 -13.21 10.18
N PRO A 98 -4.26 -12.44 11.11
CA PRO A 98 -5.61 -12.71 11.58
C PRO A 98 -6.58 -12.58 10.39
N PRO A 99 -7.62 -13.43 10.30
CA PRO A 99 -8.50 -13.53 9.14
C PRO A 99 -9.29 -12.24 8.78
N ASN A 100 -9.29 -11.23 9.66
CA ASN A 100 -9.95 -9.93 9.46
C ASN A 100 -9.00 -8.76 9.82
N ALA A 101 -7.80 -8.70 9.24
CA ALA A 101 -7.06 -7.44 9.25
C ALA A 101 -7.84 -6.42 8.39
N PRO A 102 -8.27 -5.28 8.93
CA PRO A 102 -9.02 -4.31 8.15
C PRO A 102 -8.13 -3.79 7.03
N LEU A 103 -8.48 -4.14 5.79
CA LEU A 103 -8.25 -3.23 4.68
C LEU A 103 -9.06 -1.97 5.03
N MET A 104 -8.44 -0.80 5.08
CA MET A 104 -9.20 0.45 5.16
C MET A 104 -9.93 0.60 3.82
N GLU A 105 -11.06 -0.06 3.69
CA GLU A 105 -12.09 0.26 2.71
C GLU A 105 -12.82 1.49 3.26
N GLU A 106 -12.81 2.59 2.50
CA GLU A 106 -13.61 3.79 2.81
C GLU A 106 -15.11 3.50 2.77
#